data_AF-A0A972R152-F1
#
_entry.id   AF-A0A972R152-F1
#
_cell.length_a   1.000
_cell.length_b   1.000
_cell.length_c   1.000
_cell.angle_alpha   90.00
_cell.angle_beta   90.00
_cell.angle_gamma   90.00
#
_symmetry.space_group_name_H-M   'P 1'
#
loop_
_entity.id
_entity.type
_entity.pdbx_description
1 polymer ?
#
loop_
_entity_poly.entity_id
_entity_poly.type
_entity_poly.pdbx_seq_one_letter_code
_entity_poly.pdbx_strand_id
1 'polypeptide(L)'
;MRKVMIISVLAVAVALSLLWTEEASADPQAPPNPPSVYAPNSVPNPKLVSGKEYSNNPDKTWAGVLNPLQNIAWDGTGNAWDTFDYSGSGGNYERPTESDQVDALANIRDAYYWDVVNDKVPLLTSFQADGNIYYQHAGKDTTGTWAPPPTINSKAPPEDVDGLEIWGPEVRPSDTGGPGSGDDANMFSLSGDPAVPGGGKVSVFYYNSGLHTSVPYISTAQIAGAIELDEQLTDLDAMMVFDQEGDDYFAPGDSIMFSIKAAGQYDGGEVWVWTRGTPAVFLTHGGEAWNTPHAVGADFRVGTEEINALEAVVPEPGTLLLLGSGLLSLIGYARKRFVV
;
A
#
# COMPACT_ATOMS: atom_id res chain seq x y z
N MET A 1 67.46 -7.74 6.18
CA MET A 1 66.39 -8.24 5.28
C MET A 1 65.14 -8.56 6.11
N ARG A 2 64.24 -7.58 6.25
CA ARG A 2 62.86 -7.72 6.74
C ARG A 2 62.26 -6.32 6.73
N LYS A 3 61.23 -6.11 5.92
CA LYS A 3 60.14 -5.11 6.03
C LYS A 3 59.56 -4.84 4.64
N VAL A 4 58.55 -5.61 4.27
CA VAL A 4 57.43 -5.29 3.36
C VAL A 4 56.36 -6.29 3.82
N MET A 5 55.14 -5.95 4.25
CA MET A 5 54.09 -5.25 3.55
C MET A 5 52.93 -5.03 4.56
N ILE A 6 52.63 -3.79 4.95
CA ILE A 6 51.37 -3.43 5.63
C ILE A 6 50.91 -2.10 5.03
N ILE A 7 50.39 -2.12 3.80
CA ILE A 7 49.63 -1.00 3.23
C ILE A 7 48.65 -1.58 2.22
N SER A 8 47.47 -2.07 2.64
CA SER A 8 46.34 -2.38 1.74
C SER A 8 44.97 -2.44 2.43
N VAL A 9 44.76 -1.70 3.53
CA VAL A 9 43.43 -1.67 4.21
C VAL A 9 42.82 -0.27 4.30
N LEU A 10 43.57 0.80 4.02
CA LEU A 10 43.09 2.18 4.25
C LEU A 10 42.47 2.88 3.04
N ALA A 11 42.49 2.29 1.84
CA ALA A 11 42.00 2.95 0.62
C ALA A 11 40.51 2.70 0.31
N VAL A 12 39.83 1.81 1.04
CA VAL A 12 38.38 1.55 0.85
C VAL A 12 37.51 2.42 1.76
N ALA A 13 38.07 3.01 2.82
CA ALA A 13 37.29 3.80 3.79
C ALA A 13 37.07 5.27 3.41
N VAL A 14 37.82 5.83 2.45
CA VAL A 14 37.75 7.26 2.09
C VAL A 14 36.93 7.53 0.83
N ALA A 15 36.65 6.51 0.02
CA ALA A 15 35.74 6.63 -1.13
C ALA A 15 34.25 6.61 -0.73
N LEU A 16 33.93 6.34 0.55
CA LEU A 16 32.55 6.31 1.06
C LEU A 16 32.08 7.63 1.69
N SER A 17 32.94 8.63 1.85
CA SER A 17 32.63 9.87 2.58
C SER A 17 32.49 11.13 1.72
N LEU A 18 32.46 11.01 0.38
CA LEU A 18 32.34 12.15 -0.54
C LEU A 18 31.05 12.15 -1.37
N LEU A 19 30.09 11.34 -0.96
CA LEU A 19 28.74 11.35 -1.51
C LEU A 19 27.82 12.00 -0.46
N TRP A 20 27.27 13.15 -0.85
CA TRP A 20 25.98 13.71 -0.43
C TRP A 20 26.02 14.81 0.65
N THR A 21 26.14 16.05 0.16
CA THR A 21 25.48 17.23 0.75
C THR A 21 24.80 17.98 -0.38
N GLU A 22 23.76 17.37 -0.94
CA GLU A 22 22.68 18.16 -1.54
C GLU A 22 21.61 18.25 -0.46
N GLU A 23 21.12 19.46 -0.20
CA GLU A 23 19.88 19.67 0.55
C GLU A 23 18.76 19.03 -0.27
N ALA A 24 18.55 17.73 -0.09
CA ALA A 24 17.39 17.05 -0.59
C ALA A 24 16.19 17.72 0.08
N SER A 25 15.32 18.33 -0.72
CA SER A 25 13.90 18.37 -0.38
C SER A 25 13.54 16.92 -0.08
N ALA A 26 13.34 16.61 1.19
CA ALA A 26 13.03 15.27 1.66
C ALA A 26 11.57 14.99 1.29
N ASP A 27 11.26 14.96 0.00
CA ASP A 27 10.10 14.20 -0.43
C ASP A 27 10.43 12.73 -0.15
N PRO A 28 9.49 11.97 0.44
CA PRO A 28 9.65 10.55 0.61
C PRO A 28 9.88 9.93 -0.77
N GLN A 29 11.15 9.68 -1.12
CA GLN A 29 11.46 8.92 -2.31
C GLN A 29 10.95 7.51 -2.06
N ALA A 30 10.01 7.07 -2.90
CA ALA A 30 9.64 5.66 -2.99
C ALA A 30 10.93 4.82 -2.98
N PRO A 31 11.01 3.78 -2.14
CA PRO A 31 12.23 2.99 -2.02
C PRO A 31 12.67 2.51 -3.40
N PRO A 32 13.97 2.59 -3.73
CA PRO A 32 14.44 2.21 -5.06
C PRO A 32 13.99 0.79 -5.39
N ASN A 33 13.30 0.63 -6.53
CA ASN A 33 12.75 -0.63 -7.02
C ASN A 33 13.72 -1.78 -6.72
N PRO A 34 13.38 -2.68 -5.79
CA PRO A 34 14.31 -3.71 -5.41
C PRO A 34 14.53 -4.70 -6.55
N PRO A 35 15.74 -5.31 -6.65
CA PRO A 35 16.01 -6.30 -7.68
C PRO A 35 15.07 -7.51 -7.54
N SER A 36 14.27 -7.74 -8.57
CA SER A 36 13.28 -8.81 -8.68
C SER A 36 13.93 -10.19 -8.75
N VAL A 37 14.23 -10.80 -7.59
CA VAL A 37 14.63 -12.21 -7.49
C VAL A 37 13.63 -12.93 -6.60
N TYR A 38 12.35 -12.85 -6.93
CA TYR A 38 11.29 -13.51 -6.17
C TYR A 38 11.14 -14.96 -6.62
N ALA A 39 10.82 -15.86 -5.68
CA ALA A 39 10.16 -17.09 -6.06
C ALA A 39 8.76 -16.68 -6.55
N PRO A 40 8.41 -16.88 -7.83
CA PRO A 40 7.12 -16.43 -8.35
C PRO A 40 6.01 -16.99 -7.47
N ASN A 41 5.11 -16.11 -7.03
CA ASN A 41 3.89 -16.44 -6.29
C ASN A 41 4.10 -16.95 -4.85
N SER A 42 5.20 -16.61 -4.17
CA SER A 42 5.27 -16.83 -2.72
C SER A 42 4.57 -15.68 -1.97
N VAL A 43 3.62 -16.01 -1.10
CA VAL A 43 2.99 -15.06 -0.17
C VAL A 43 3.77 -15.12 1.15
N PRO A 44 4.48 -14.05 1.56
CA PRO A 44 5.19 -14.03 2.83
C PRO A 44 4.20 -14.06 4.00
N ASN A 45 4.67 -14.52 5.16
CA ASN A 45 3.89 -14.40 6.40
C ASN A 45 3.77 -12.90 6.78
N PRO A 46 2.60 -12.42 7.27
CA PRO A 46 2.43 -11.00 7.63
C PRO A 46 3.48 -10.45 8.60
N LYS A 47 4.03 -11.29 9.48
CA LYS A 47 5.11 -10.92 10.42
C LYS A 47 6.43 -10.56 9.72
N LEU A 48 6.62 -11.01 8.48
CA LEU A 48 7.84 -10.84 7.70
C LEU A 48 7.76 -9.67 6.73
N VAL A 49 6.69 -8.88 6.79
CA VAL A 49 6.50 -7.69 5.98
C VAL A 49 6.42 -6.50 6.95
N SER A 50 7.29 -5.52 6.80
CA SER A 50 7.29 -4.29 7.61
C SER A 50 6.36 -3.21 7.04
N GLY A 51 6.09 -2.17 7.83
CA GLY A 51 5.49 -0.92 7.32
C GLY A 51 4.05 -1.06 6.85
N LYS A 52 3.26 -1.88 7.55
CA LYS A 52 1.87 -2.16 7.17
C LYS A 52 0.94 -1.22 7.91
N GLU A 53 0.02 -0.57 7.20
CA GLU A 53 -0.99 0.36 7.71
C GLU A 53 -2.38 0.03 7.17
N TYR A 54 -3.42 0.24 8.00
CA TYR A 54 -4.80 0.00 7.61
C TYR A 54 -5.75 1.03 8.23
N SER A 55 -6.91 1.20 7.60
CA SER A 55 -8.12 1.83 8.16
C SER A 55 -9.22 0.78 8.39
N ASN A 56 -10.26 1.12 9.15
CA ASN A 56 -11.33 0.20 9.57
C ASN A 56 -12.68 0.87 9.38
N ASN A 57 -13.76 0.10 9.22
CA ASN A 57 -15.13 0.66 9.25
C ASN A 57 -15.85 0.34 10.57
N PRO A 58 -16.31 1.33 11.35
CA PRO A 58 -15.83 2.71 11.35
C PRO A 58 -14.38 2.81 11.85
N ASP A 59 -13.72 3.91 11.48
CA ASP A 59 -12.34 4.23 11.82
C ASP A 59 -12.16 4.30 13.34
N LYS A 60 -11.11 3.64 13.81
CA LYS A 60 -10.81 3.47 15.22
C LYS A 60 -9.32 3.72 15.45
N THR A 61 -8.98 4.06 16.68
CA THR A 61 -7.62 3.89 17.20
C THR A 61 -7.28 2.40 17.34
N TRP A 62 -6.00 2.07 17.49
CA TRP A 62 -5.53 0.71 17.78
C TRP A 62 -6.19 0.09 19.04
N ALA A 63 -6.72 0.94 19.93
CA ALA A 63 -7.41 0.53 21.15
C ALA A 63 -8.92 0.27 20.95
N GLY A 64 -9.45 0.48 19.75
CA GLY A 64 -10.87 0.31 19.41
C GLY A 64 -11.76 1.50 19.76
N VAL A 65 -11.18 2.66 20.08
CA VAL A 65 -11.93 3.91 20.29
C VAL A 65 -12.15 4.56 18.93
N LEU A 66 -13.39 4.94 18.59
CA LEU A 66 -13.71 5.64 17.35
C LEU A 66 -12.82 6.88 17.18
N ASN A 67 -12.14 6.97 16.05
CA ASN A 67 -11.37 8.14 15.64
C ASN A 67 -11.39 8.20 14.10
N PRO A 68 -12.37 8.91 13.50
CA PRO A 68 -12.41 9.15 12.06
C PRO A 68 -11.05 9.58 11.52
N LEU A 69 -10.68 9.12 10.32
CA LEU A 69 -9.44 9.46 9.64
C LEU A 69 -8.14 8.86 10.22
N GLN A 70 -8.25 7.94 11.18
CA GLN A 70 -7.11 7.31 11.83
C GLN A 70 -6.63 6.07 11.05
N ASN A 71 -5.34 6.06 10.72
CA ASN A 71 -4.66 4.85 10.29
C ASN A 71 -4.04 4.11 11.48
N ILE A 72 -3.89 2.79 11.35
CA ILE A 72 -3.26 1.95 12.36
C ILE A 72 -2.17 1.13 11.68
N ALA A 73 -0.96 1.11 12.25
CA ALA A 73 0.07 0.16 11.84
C ALA A 73 0.06 -1.10 12.70
N TRP A 74 0.57 -2.21 12.16
CA TRP A 74 0.70 -3.47 12.88
C TRP A 74 1.90 -4.33 12.47
N ASP A 75 2.30 -5.22 13.38
CA ASP A 75 3.50 -6.06 13.22
C ASP A 75 3.22 -7.49 12.67
N GLY A 76 1.97 -7.77 12.29
CA GLY A 76 1.53 -9.10 11.83
C GLY A 76 1.46 -10.17 12.93
N THR A 77 1.63 -9.81 14.21
CA THR A 77 1.49 -10.69 15.38
C THR A 77 0.38 -10.26 16.33
N GLY A 78 -0.40 -9.26 15.93
CA GLY A 78 -1.51 -8.69 16.70
C GLY A 78 -1.12 -7.49 17.57
N ASN A 79 0.13 -7.01 17.51
CA ASN A 79 0.45 -5.70 18.09
C ASN A 79 0.16 -4.62 17.06
N ALA A 80 -0.52 -3.56 17.49
CA ALA A 80 -0.92 -2.44 16.67
C ALA A 80 -0.73 -1.12 17.45
N TRP A 81 -0.59 -0.01 16.73
CA TRP A 81 -0.48 1.34 17.27
C TRP A 81 -1.07 2.34 16.27
N ASP A 82 -1.57 3.47 16.78
CA ASP A 82 -2.03 4.57 15.94
C ASP A 82 -0.85 5.11 15.12
N THR A 83 -1.07 5.40 13.85
CA THR A 83 -0.12 6.10 12.99
C THR A 83 -0.72 7.42 12.54
N PHE A 84 -0.65 7.70 11.24
CA PHE A 84 -1.12 8.93 10.67
C PHE A 84 -2.64 9.13 10.88
N ASP A 85 -3.03 10.36 11.15
CA ASP A 85 -4.44 10.77 11.29
C ASP A 85 -4.66 11.92 10.29
N TYR A 86 -5.50 11.71 9.28
CA TYR A 86 -5.80 12.75 8.27
C TYR A 86 -6.61 13.92 8.84
N SER A 87 -7.00 13.87 10.12
CA SER A 87 -7.70 14.95 10.80
C SER A 87 -6.96 16.28 10.71
N GLY A 88 -7.64 17.27 10.11
CA GLY A 88 -7.10 18.62 9.97
C GLY A 88 -6.14 18.82 8.79
N SER A 89 -5.83 17.76 8.03
CA SER A 89 -5.04 17.88 6.79
C SER A 89 -5.79 18.68 5.69
N GLY A 90 -7.10 18.80 5.80
CA GLY A 90 -7.94 19.39 4.76
C GLY A 90 -7.75 20.86 4.40
N GLY A 91 -6.89 21.62 5.10
CA GLY A 91 -6.55 23.02 4.82
C GLY A 91 -7.68 24.04 5.01
N ASN A 92 -8.89 23.74 4.54
CA ASN A 92 -10.15 24.48 4.68
C ASN A 92 -11.40 23.56 4.57
N TYR A 93 -11.24 22.23 4.50
CA TYR A 93 -12.41 21.32 4.64
C TYR A 93 -13.12 21.60 5.96
N GLU A 94 -14.45 21.51 5.94
CA GLU A 94 -15.20 21.48 7.20
C GLU A 94 -14.57 20.41 8.09
N ARG A 95 -14.47 20.72 9.38
CA ARG A 95 -13.80 19.86 10.35
C ARG A 95 -14.31 18.42 10.19
N PRO A 96 -13.41 17.42 10.11
CA PRO A 96 -13.80 16.02 9.98
C PRO A 96 -14.90 15.68 10.96
N THR A 97 -15.92 15.05 10.42
CA THR A 97 -17.10 14.54 11.07
C THR A 97 -16.94 13.04 11.29
N GLU A 98 -17.82 12.46 12.09
CA GLU A 98 -17.87 11.00 12.28
C GLU A 98 -18.19 10.22 11.00
N SER A 99 -18.59 10.90 9.91
CA SER A 99 -18.79 10.28 8.60
C SER A 99 -17.55 10.31 7.69
N ASP A 100 -16.49 11.04 8.06
CA ASP A 100 -15.27 11.06 7.26
C ASP A 100 -14.42 9.83 7.63
N GLN A 101 -14.76 8.69 7.02
CA GLN A 101 -14.03 7.43 7.16
C GLN A 101 -13.02 7.29 6.02
N VAL A 102 -11.86 6.70 6.29
CA VAL A 102 -10.87 6.37 5.26
C VAL A 102 -11.29 5.08 4.57
N ASP A 103 -11.72 5.22 3.31
CA ASP A 103 -12.30 4.15 2.50
C ASP A 103 -11.30 3.58 1.48
N ALA A 104 -10.08 4.12 1.42
CA ALA A 104 -8.96 3.48 0.73
C ALA A 104 -7.63 4.12 1.16
N LEU A 105 -6.55 3.35 1.11
CA LEU A 105 -5.18 3.81 1.31
C LEU A 105 -4.31 3.36 0.13
N ALA A 106 -3.32 4.16 -0.23
CA ALA A 106 -2.22 3.75 -1.10
C ALA A 106 -1.01 4.67 -0.93
N ASN A 107 0.14 4.21 -1.40
CA ASN A 107 1.29 5.04 -1.73
C ASN A 107 1.13 5.63 -3.15
N ILE A 108 1.56 6.87 -3.35
CA ILE A 108 1.51 7.57 -4.64
C ILE A 108 2.28 6.84 -5.74
N ARG A 109 3.28 6.05 -5.35
CA ARG A 109 4.12 5.25 -6.24
C ARG A 109 4.25 3.85 -5.72
N ASP A 110 3.14 3.14 -5.73
CA ASP A 110 3.12 1.73 -5.39
C ASP A 110 4.13 0.95 -6.26
N ALA A 111 5.11 0.34 -5.60
CA ALA A 111 6.25 -0.31 -6.24
C ALA A 111 5.85 -1.56 -7.05
N TYR A 112 4.69 -2.14 -6.74
CA TYR A 112 4.20 -3.40 -7.31
C TYR A 112 2.94 -3.25 -8.14
N TYR A 113 2.40 -2.03 -8.28
CA TYR A 113 1.27 -1.69 -9.14
C TYR A 113 1.31 -2.43 -10.48
N TRP A 114 2.39 -2.25 -11.25
CA TRP A 114 2.52 -2.86 -12.56
C TRP A 114 2.72 -4.36 -12.51
N ASP A 115 3.25 -4.92 -11.42
CA ASP A 115 3.38 -6.36 -11.27
C ASP A 115 2.04 -7.02 -10.94
N VAL A 116 1.12 -6.34 -10.23
CA VAL A 116 -0.26 -6.80 -10.06
C VAL A 116 -1.02 -6.72 -11.39
N VAL A 117 -0.94 -5.58 -12.09
CA VAL A 117 -1.58 -5.39 -13.41
C VAL A 117 -1.13 -6.45 -14.42
N ASN A 118 0.14 -6.87 -14.35
CA ASN A 118 0.70 -7.90 -15.22
C ASN A 118 0.62 -9.31 -14.63
N ASP A 119 -0.17 -9.53 -13.58
CA ASP A 119 -0.41 -10.84 -12.97
C ASP A 119 0.89 -11.59 -12.61
N LYS A 120 1.83 -10.90 -11.94
CA LYS A 120 3.16 -11.44 -11.57
C LYS A 120 3.36 -11.64 -10.06
N VAL A 121 2.63 -10.91 -9.23
CA VAL A 121 2.74 -10.96 -7.77
C VAL A 121 1.36 -11.20 -7.16
N PRO A 122 1.25 -11.82 -5.98
CA PRO A 122 -0.03 -11.96 -5.31
C PRO A 122 -0.71 -10.60 -5.04
N LEU A 123 -2.01 -10.55 -5.28
CA LEU A 123 -2.90 -9.45 -4.88
C LEU A 123 -3.50 -9.75 -3.51
N LEU A 124 -3.43 -8.80 -2.59
CA LEU A 124 -4.16 -8.76 -1.34
C LEU A 124 -5.48 -8.03 -1.52
N THR A 125 -6.50 -8.50 -0.82
CA THR A 125 -7.83 -7.87 -0.76
C THR A 125 -8.44 -7.98 0.63
N SER A 126 -9.35 -7.07 0.95
CA SER A 126 -10.32 -7.20 2.04
C SER A 126 -11.73 -7.07 1.47
N PHE A 127 -12.74 -7.38 2.29
CA PHE A 127 -14.13 -7.32 1.89
C PHE A 127 -14.98 -6.68 2.97
N GLN A 128 -16.02 -5.95 2.56
CA GLN A 128 -16.92 -5.28 3.48
C GLN A 128 -17.45 -6.22 4.57
N ALA A 129 -17.43 -5.71 5.81
CA ALA A 129 -17.84 -6.44 7.01
C ALA A 129 -17.10 -7.78 7.23
N ASP A 130 -15.87 -7.89 6.73
CA ASP A 130 -14.94 -8.98 7.00
C ASP A 130 -13.51 -8.45 7.28
N GLY A 131 -13.12 -8.43 8.55
CA GLY A 131 -11.79 -7.97 8.97
C GLY A 131 -10.60 -8.89 8.60
N ASN A 132 -10.80 -9.90 7.75
CA ASN A 132 -9.69 -10.68 7.18
C ASN A 132 -9.06 -9.94 6.00
N ILE A 133 -7.73 -10.04 5.88
CA ILE A 133 -7.03 -9.75 4.63
C ILE A 133 -6.75 -11.07 3.92
N TYR A 134 -7.17 -11.15 2.67
CA TYR A 134 -7.01 -12.30 1.79
C TYR A 134 -5.90 -12.08 0.77
N TYR A 135 -5.51 -13.15 0.08
CA TYR A 135 -4.62 -13.08 -1.08
C TYR A 135 -5.14 -13.94 -2.23
N GLN A 136 -4.90 -13.52 -3.47
CA GLN A 136 -4.96 -14.35 -4.68
C GLN A 136 -3.56 -14.46 -5.29
N HIS A 137 -3.17 -15.66 -5.70
CA HIS A 137 -1.90 -15.84 -6.39
C HIS A 137 -1.96 -15.40 -7.85
N ALA A 138 -0.92 -14.71 -8.31
CA ALA A 138 -0.71 -14.44 -9.72
C ALA A 138 -0.81 -15.70 -10.60
N GLY A 139 -1.56 -15.62 -11.70
CA GLY A 139 -1.74 -16.67 -12.71
C GLY A 139 -2.35 -17.97 -12.20
N LYS A 140 -2.96 -17.95 -11.00
CA LYS A 140 -3.58 -19.13 -10.38
C LYS A 140 -4.87 -18.72 -9.67
N ASP A 141 -5.91 -19.52 -9.89
CA ASP A 141 -7.12 -19.50 -9.08
C ASP A 141 -6.86 -20.17 -7.71
N THR A 142 -5.99 -19.55 -6.90
CA THR A 142 -5.68 -20.03 -5.56
C THR A 142 -5.69 -18.85 -4.62
N THR A 143 -6.69 -18.85 -3.76
CA THR A 143 -6.92 -17.85 -2.72
C THR A 143 -6.56 -18.39 -1.34
N GLY A 144 -6.40 -17.48 -0.38
CA GLY A 144 -6.25 -17.82 1.03
C GLY A 144 -6.35 -16.60 1.92
N THR A 145 -6.35 -16.83 3.23
CA THR A 145 -6.28 -15.75 4.22
C THR A 145 -4.82 -15.42 4.50
N TRP A 146 -4.43 -14.16 4.27
CA TRP A 146 -3.11 -13.67 4.58
C TRP A 146 -2.99 -13.29 6.05
N ALA A 147 -3.90 -12.46 6.54
CA ALA A 147 -3.91 -11.96 7.90
C ALA A 147 -5.35 -11.99 8.48
N PRO A 148 -5.65 -12.90 9.43
CA PRO A 148 -6.92 -12.85 10.15
C PRO A 148 -6.92 -11.71 11.19
N PRO A 149 -8.10 -11.17 11.59
CA PRO A 149 -8.22 -10.00 12.45
C PRO A 149 -7.34 -10.01 13.71
N PRO A 150 -7.21 -11.12 14.48
CA PRO A 150 -6.37 -11.13 15.68
C PRO A 150 -4.88 -10.97 15.42
N THR A 151 -4.42 -11.24 14.19
CA THR A 151 -3.02 -11.01 13.77
C THR A 151 -2.77 -9.60 13.28
N ILE A 152 -3.85 -8.89 12.89
CA ILE A 152 -3.83 -7.47 12.54
C ILE A 152 -3.81 -6.65 13.84
N ASN A 153 -4.84 -6.80 14.67
CA ASN A 153 -4.91 -6.13 15.96
C ASN A 153 -5.57 -7.04 16.99
N SER A 154 -4.78 -7.56 17.94
CA SER A 154 -5.31 -8.48 18.96
C SER A 154 -6.15 -7.78 20.02
N LYS A 155 -6.00 -6.45 20.19
CA LYS A 155 -6.71 -5.67 21.21
C LYS A 155 -8.06 -5.18 20.71
N ALA A 156 -8.11 -4.72 19.47
CA ALA A 156 -9.32 -4.31 18.78
C ALA A 156 -9.28 -4.84 17.34
N PRO A 157 -9.59 -6.13 17.13
CA PRO A 157 -9.54 -6.74 15.80
C PRO A 157 -10.42 -5.94 14.82
N PRO A 158 -9.96 -5.71 13.58
CA PRO A 158 -10.79 -5.05 12.58
C PRO A 158 -12.07 -5.83 12.33
N GLU A 159 -13.16 -5.08 12.11
CA GLU A 159 -14.44 -5.64 11.67
C GLU A 159 -14.53 -5.56 10.14
N ASP A 160 -13.87 -4.56 9.57
CA ASP A 160 -13.71 -4.28 8.16
C ASP A 160 -12.31 -3.69 7.94
N VAL A 161 -11.67 -3.95 6.81
CA VAL A 161 -10.39 -3.32 6.47
C VAL A 161 -10.64 -2.46 5.24
N ASP A 162 -10.80 -1.16 5.43
CA ASP A 162 -11.22 -0.20 4.39
C ASP A 162 -10.03 0.47 3.67
N GLY A 163 -8.82 0.16 4.10
CA GLY A 163 -7.63 0.74 3.53
C GLY A 163 -6.46 -0.13 3.91
N LEU A 164 -5.55 -0.33 2.97
CA LEU A 164 -4.41 -1.21 3.15
C LEU A 164 -3.21 -0.65 2.43
N GLU A 165 -2.14 -0.41 3.18
CA GLU A 165 -0.80 -0.13 2.64
C GLU A 165 0.17 -1.12 3.29
N ILE A 166 0.95 -1.83 2.50
CA ILE A 166 1.83 -2.91 3.00
C ILE A 166 3.31 -2.63 2.75
N TRP A 167 3.63 -1.58 2.00
CA TRP A 167 5.00 -1.25 1.62
C TRP A 167 5.42 0.12 2.11
N GLY A 168 6.10 0.12 3.26
CA GLY A 168 6.72 1.33 3.75
C GLY A 168 7.81 1.13 4.78
N PRO A 169 8.44 2.23 5.21
CA PRO A 169 9.25 2.23 6.42
C PRO A 169 8.47 1.64 7.59
N GLU A 170 9.11 0.82 8.42
CA GLU A 170 8.47 0.38 9.66
C GLU A 170 8.21 1.58 10.57
N VAL A 171 6.94 1.98 10.69
CA VAL A 171 6.49 2.96 11.68
C VAL A 171 6.52 2.29 13.04
N ARG A 172 7.28 2.79 14.01
CA ARG A 172 7.32 2.18 15.36
C ARG A 172 6.41 2.93 16.33
N PRO A 173 5.97 2.29 17.43
CA PRO A 173 5.26 2.98 18.50
C PRO A 173 6.02 4.20 19.06
N SER A 174 7.35 4.24 18.97
CA SER A 174 8.17 5.40 19.36
C SER A 174 8.02 6.60 18.44
N ASP A 175 7.50 6.38 17.24
CA ASP A 175 7.44 7.35 16.15
C ASP A 175 6.07 8.07 16.15
N THR A 176 5.16 7.66 17.04
CA THR A 176 3.77 8.16 17.24
C THR A 176 3.68 9.60 17.81
N GLY A 177 4.71 10.42 17.61
CA GLY A 177 4.80 11.80 18.09
C GLY A 177 4.14 12.85 17.21
N GLY A 178 3.39 12.44 16.18
CA GLY A 178 2.90 13.27 15.08
C GLY A 178 3.28 12.62 13.74
N PRO A 179 2.87 13.21 12.59
CA PRO A 179 3.24 12.74 11.25
C PRO A 179 4.73 12.46 11.18
N GLY A 180 5.08 11.17 11.20
CA GLY A 180 6.43 10.70 11.35
C GLY A 180 7.10 10.55 10.00
N SER A 181 8.44 10.49 9.98
CA SER A 181 9.24 10.26 8.77
C SER A 181 9.14 8.82 8.23
N GLY A 182 8.01 8.16 8.43
CA GLY A 182 7.80 6.73 8.16
C GLY A 182 6.42 6.39 7.59
N ASP A 183 5.42 7.27 7.75
CA ASP A 183 4.09 7.07 7.17
C ASP A 183 4.17 7.42 5.68
N ASP A 184 3.82 6.48 4.80
CA ASP A 184 3.91 6.65 3.35
C ASP A 184 2.65 6.30 2.57
N ALA A 185 1.58 5.91 3.27
CA ALA A 185 0.22 5.98 2.76
C ALA A 185 -0.18 7.46 2.55
N ASN A 186 0.28 8.05 1.45
CA ASN A 186 0.05 9.45 1.13
C ASN A 186 -1.08 9.67 0.12
N MET A 187 -1.76 8.60 -0.29
CA MET A 187 -3.00 8.65 -1.05
C MET A 187 -4.12 8.05 -0.20
N PHE A 188 -5.26 8.71 -0.14
CA PHE A 188 -6.43 8.17 0.56
C PHE A 188 -7.75 8.53 -0.14
N SER A 189 -8.75 7.68 0.05
CA SER A 189 -10.16 7.96 -0.26
C SER A 189 -10.92 8.22 1.03
N LEU A 190 -12.06 8.91 0.91
CA LEU A 190 -12.99 9.13 2.02
C LEU A 190 -14.38 8.66 1.64
N SER A 191 -15.09 8.09 2.61
CA SER A 191 -16.45 7.58 2.39
C SER A 191 -17.40 8.59 1.78
N GLY A 192 -18.07 8.16 0.71
CA GLY A 192 -19.03 8.95 -0.03
C GLY A 192 -18.41 9.99 -0.97
N ASP A 193 -17.09 10.01 -1.13
CA ASP A 193 -16.31 10.96 -1.94
C ASP A 193 -16.71 12.43 -1.67
N PRO A 194 -16.32 13.02 -0.54
CA PRO A 194 -16.84 14.30 -0.10
C PRO A 194 -16.55 15.45 -1.10
N ALA A 195 -17.47 16.40 -1.17
CA ALA A 195 -17.32 17.58 -2.01
C ALA A 195 -16.36 18.60 -1.38
N VAL A 196 -15.49 19.18 -2.20
CA VAL A 196 -14.49 20.16 -1.76
C VAL A 196 -14.96 21.60 -2.00
N PRO A 197 -14.67 22.58 -1.11
CA PRO A 197 -15.11 23.97 -1.31
C PRO A 197 -14.65 24.55 -2.65
N GLY A 198 -15.60 24.92 -3.49
CA GLY A 198 -15.31 25.47 -4.83
C GLY A 198 -14.96 24.42 -5.89
N GLY A 199 -15.04 23.13 -5.57
CA GLY A 199 -14.86 22.01 -6.49
C GLY A 199 -16.02 21.01 -6.47
N GLY A 200 -15.80 19.83 -7.06
CA GLY A 200 -16.73 18.70 -7.06
C GLY A 200 -16.45 17.69 -5.95
N LYS A 201 -17.03 16.49 -6.06
CA LYS A 201 -16.66 15.33 -5.24
C LYS A 201 -15.23 14.86 -5.55
N VAL A 202 -14.54 14.34 -4.56
CA VAL A 202 -13.14 13.87 -4.68
C VAL A 202 -13.06 12.43 -4.22
N SER A 203 -12.57 11.55 -5.10
CA SER A 203 -12.35 10.12 -4.79
C SER A 203 -10.97 9.84 -4.22
N VAL A 204 -9.96 10.63 -4.59
CA VAL A 204 -8.61 10.44 -4.08
C VAL A 204 -8.01 11.78 -3.70
N PHE A 205 -7.49 11.83 -2.49
CA PHE A 205 -6.68 12.93 -1.97
C PHE A 205 -5.20 12.53 -1.97
N TYR A 206 -4.34 13.48 -2.29
CA TYR A 206 -2.90 13.39 -2.02
C TYR A 206 -2.60 14.13 -0.72
N TYR A 207 -1.91 13.47 0.20
CA TYR A 207 -1.42 14.05 1.44
C TYR A 207 0.03 14.50 1.30
N ASN A 208 0.26 15.81 1.40
CA ASN A 208 1.60 16.38 1.45
C ASN A 208 2.13 16.33 2.90
N SER A 209 3.02 15.39 3.18
CA SER A 209 3.61 15.21 4.51
C SER A 209 4.47 16.38 4.98
N GLY A 210 5.09 17.14 4.06
CA GLY A 210 5.89 18.31 4.40
C GLY A 210 5.07 19.54 4.82
N LEU A 211 3.86 19.68 4.27
CA LEU A 211 2.93 20.76 4.59
C LEU A 211 1.85 20.36 5.59
N HIS A 212 1.71 19.06 5.84
CA HIS A 212 0.60 18.44 6.58
C HIS A 212 -0.76 18.83 6.02
N THR A 213 -0.88 18.86 4.69
CA THR A 213 -2.12 19.23 3.99
C THR A 213 -2.49 18.22 2.93
N SER A 214 -3.78 17.96 2.79
CA SER A 214 -4.36 17.14 1.74
C SER A 214 -4.92 18.01 0.61
N VAL A 215 -4.67 17.60 -0.63
CA VAL A 215 -5.20 18.25 -1.83
C VAL A 215 -5.95 17.24 -2.70
N PRO A 216 -7.00 17.66 -3.43
CA PRO A 216 -7.67 16.78 -4.37
C PRO A 216 -6.70 16.26 -5.45
N TYR A 217 -6.67 14.96 -5.66
CA TYR A 217 -5.82 14.30 -6.66
C TYR A 217 -6.65 13.75 -7.82
N ILE A 218 -7.67 12.94 -7.53
CA ILE A 218 -8.63 12.41 -8.51
C ILE A 218 -10.06 12.79 -8.08
N SER A 219 -10.79 13.47 -8.96
CA SER A 219 -12.21 13.77 -8.74
C SER A 219 -13.12 12.56 -9.01
N THR A 220 -14.26 12.49 -8.35
CA THR A 220 -15.27 11.44 -8.60
C THR A 220 -15.78 11.46 -10.02
N ALA A 221 -15.93 12.65 -10.62
CA ALA A 221 -16.29 12.78 -12.02
C ALA A 221 -15.26 12.13 -12.97
N GLN A 222 -13.98 12.11 -12.60
CA GLN A 222 -12.94 11.42 -13.38
C GLN A 222 -13.07 9.90 -13.31
N ILE A 223 -13.27 9.34 -12.10
CA ILE A 223 -13.49 7.90 -11.92
C ILE A 223 -14.78 7.48 -12.63
N ALA A 224 -15.88 8.16 -12.35
CA ALA A 224 -17.19 7.90 -12.96
C ALA A 224 -17.12 7.95 -14.50
N GLY A 225 -16.45 8.96 -15.05
CA GLY A 225 -16.24 9.08 -16.49
C GLY A 225 -15.35 7.97 -17.09
N ALA A 226 -14.38 7.45 -16.33
CA ALA A 226 -13.49 6.38 -16.79
C ALA A 226 -14.21 5.03 -16.91
N ILE A 227 -15.23 4.77 -16.08
CA ILE A 227 -16.02 3.53 -16.04
C ILE A 227 -17.45 3.68 -16.59
N GLU A 228 -17.78 4.85 -17.14
CA GLU A 228 -19.11 5.18 -17.69
C GLU A 228 -20.27 5.03 -16.67
N LEU A 229 -20.00 5.38 -15.40
CA LEU A 229 -20.98 5.40 -14.32
C LEU A 229 -21.44 6.84 -13.99
N ASP A 230 -22.59 6.98 -13.34
CA ASP A 230 -23.04 8.27 -12.81
C ASP A 230 -22.19 8.66 -11.58
N GLU A 231 -21.67 9.88 -11.55
CA GLU A 231 -20.86 10.43 -10.45
C GLU A 231 -21.56 10.33 -9.08
N GLN A 232 -22.90 10.40 -9.04
CA GLN A 232 -23.67 10.28 -7.81
C GLN A 232 -23.70 8.86 -7.25
N LEU A 233 -23.38 7.87 -8.07
CA LEU A 233 -23.31 6.45 -7.69
C LEU A 233 -21.86 5.98 -7.47
N THR A 234 -20.87 6.79 -7.85
CA THR A 234 -19.45 6.45 -7.68
C THR A 234 -18.98 6.82 -6.27
N ASP A 235 -18.34 5.85 -5.64
CA ASP A 235 -17.77 5.90 -4.28
C ASP A 235 -16.57 4.93 -4.27
N LEU A 236 -15.35 5.44 -4.17
CA LEU A 236 -14.14 4.62 -4.28
C LEU A 236 -13.83 3.93 -2.95
N ASP A 237 -13.68 2.61 -2.99
CA ASP A 237 -13.65 1.74 -1.79
C ASP A 237 -12.34 0.92 -1.67
N ALA A 238 -11.47 0.97 -2.68
CA ALA A 238 -10.14 0.36 -2.62
C ALA A 238 -9.24 0.96 -3.69
N MET A 239 -7.93 1.07 -3.46
CA MET A 239 -7.02 1.51 -4.53
C MET A 239 -5.57 1.06 -4.37
N MET A 240 -4.85 1.10 -5.50
CA MET A 240 -3.40 1.23 -5.60
C MET A 240 -3.09 2.34 -6.62
N VAL A 241 -2.05 3.14 -6.40
CA VAL A 241 -1.74 4.30 -7.26
C VAL A 241 -0.32 4.21 -7.81
N PHE A 242 -0.15 4.60 -9.08
CA PHE A 242 1.14 4.79 -9.70
C PHE A 242 1.20 6.14 -10.42
N ASP A 243 1.76 7.14 -9.75
CA ASP A 243 2.09 8.44 -10.31
C ASP A 243 3.50 8.41 -10.94
N GLN A 244 3.57 8.74 -12.23
CA GLN A 244 4.82 8.73 -12.95
C GLN A 244 5.79 9.83 -12.49
N GLU A 245 5.29 11.01 -12.14
CA GLU A 245 6.10 12.19 -11.77
C GLU A 245 6.22 12.36 -10.25
N GLY A 246 5.29 11.78 -9.49
CA GLY A 246 5.22 11.82 -8.02
C GLY A 246 4.90 13.22 -7.54
N ASP A 247 3.98 13.88 -8.24
CA ASP A 247 3.53 15.24 -7.95
C ASP A 247 2.14 15.21 -7.30
N ASP A 248 1.47 16.36 -7.21
CA ASP A 248 0.21 16.50 -6.47
C ASP A 248 -1.03 16.54 -7.38
N TYR A 249 -0.93 16.11 -8.65
CA TYR A 249 -2.06 16.08 -9.57
C TYR A 249 -2.03 14.87 -10.51
N PHE A 250 -3.18 14.18 -10.65
CA PHE A 250 -3.26 13.00 -11.49
C PHE A 250 -3.14 13.36 -12.99
N ALA A 251 -1.98 13.24 -13.61
CA ALA A 251 -1.58 13.65 -14.97
C ALA A 251 -1.68 12.51 -16.02
N PRO A 252 -1.63 12.81 -17.34
CA PRO A 252 -1.57 11.77 -18.37
C PRO A 252 -0.34 10.88 -18.20
N GLY A 253 -0.55 9.57 -18.07
CA GLY A 253 0.51 8.59 -17.76
C GLY A 253 0.35 7.99 -16.36
N ASP A 254 -0.24 8.73 -15.43
CA ASP A 254 -0.54 8.23 -14.09
C ASP A 254 -1.65 7.19 -14.15
N SER A 255 -1.57 6.23 -13.23
CA SER A 255 -2.45 5.07 -13.22
C SER A 255 -3.00 4.82 -11.84
N ILE A 256 -4.24 4.32 -11.80
CA ILE A 256 -4.92 3.88 -10.59
C ILE A 256 -5.54 2.51 -10.85
N MET A 257 -5.45 1.64 -9.86
CA MET A 257 -6.19 0.40 -9.76
C MET A 257 -7.18 0.61 -8.63
N PHE A 258 -8.45 0.32 -8.83
CA PHE A 258 -9.45 0.63 -7.81
C PHE A 258 -10.66 -0.31 -7.86
N SER A 259 -11.37 -0.36 -6.74
CA SER A 259 -12.76 -0.83 -6.64
C SER A 259 -13.68 0.34 -6.29
N ILE A 260 -14.99 0.16 -6.48
CA ILE A 260 -16.02 1.07 -6.00
C ILE A 260 -17.03 0.27 -5.19
N LYS A 261 -17.75 0.96 -4.30
CA LYS A 261 -18.94 0.39 -3.67
C LYS A 261 -19.97 -0.05 -4.71
N ALA A 262 -20.69 -1.14 -4.46
CA ALA A 262 -21.70 -1.70 -5.36
C ALA A 262 -22.69 -0.61 -5.81
N ALA A 263 -22.78 -0.45 -7.13
CA ALA A 263 -23.46 0.69 -7.73
C ALA A 263 -23.94 0.39 -9.15
N GLY A 264 -25.22 0.65 -9.40
CA GLY A 264 -25.83 0.49 -10.71
C GLY A 264 -25.80 -0.96 -11.20
N GLN A 265 -24.87 -1.27 -12.10
CA GLN A 265 -24.68 -2.60 -12.67
C GLN A 265 -23.49 -3.37 -12.06
N TYR A 266 -22.72 -2.71 -11.20
CA TYR A 266 -21.52 -3.23 -10.55
C TYR A 266 -21.87 -3.73 -9.15
N ASP A 267 -21.32 -4.87 -8.76
CA ASP A 267 -21.59 -5.53 -7.48
C ASP A 267 -20.52 -5.27 -6.41
N GLY A 268 -19.49 -4.50 -6.75
CA GLY A 268 -18.41 -4.10 -5.84
C GLY A 268 -17.20 -5.04 -5.85
N GLY A 269 -17.32 -6.17 -6.58
CA GLY A 269 -16.24 -7.13 -6.80
C GLY A 269 -15.35 -6.81 -7.99
N GLU A 270 -15.67 -5.76 -8.73
CA GLU A 270 -14.89 -5.35 -9.90
C GLU A 270 -13.64 -4.58 -9.50
N VAL A 271 -12.53 -4.88 -10.18
CA VAL A 271 -11.30 -4.11 -10.05
C VAL A 271 -10.96 -3.51 -11.40
N TRP A 272 -10.91 -2.19 -11.48
CA TRP A 272 -10.53 -1.46 -12.67
C TRP A 272 -9.05 -1.10 -12.64
N VAL A 273 -8.44 -1.10 -13.81
CA VAL A 273 -7.13 -0.52 -14.07
C VAL A 273 -7.33 0.63 -15.04
N TRP A 274 -6.91 1.82 -14.64
CA TRP A 274 -7.09 3.02 -15.42
C TRP A 274 -5.82 3.85 -15.47
N THR A 275 -5.27 4.04 -16.68
CA THR A 275 -4.23 5.02 -16.96
C THR A 275 -4.88 6.27 -17.54
N ARG A 276 -4.56 7.45 -16.99
CA ARG A 276 -5.17 8.70 -17.46
C ARG A 276 -4.87 8.92 -18.94
N GLY A 277 -5.94 9.09 -19.72
CA GLY A 277 -5.88 9.23 -21.18
C GLY A 277 -6.20 7.96 -21.96
N THR A 278 -6.42 6.83 -21.27
CA THR A 278 -6.97 5.60 -21.86
C THR A 278 -8.34 5.28 -21.26
N PRO A 279 -9.15 4.42 -21.91
CA PRO A 279 -10.30 3.81 -21.27
C PRO A 279 -9.86 2.96 -20.06
N ALA A 280 -10.69 2.89 -19.02
CA ALA A 280 -10.50 1.91 -17.94
C ALA A 280 -10.80 0.50 -18.46
N VAL A 281 -10.11 -0.49 -17.91
CA VAL A 281 -10.33 -1.91 -18.21
C VAL A 281 -10.39 -2.70 -16.91
N PHE A 282 -11.09 -3.83 -16.90
CA PHE A 282 -11.05 -4.72 -15.75
C PHE A 282 -9.67 -5.35 -15.58
N LEU A 283 -9.22 -5.48 -14.35
CA LEU A 283 -8.02 -6.22 -13.98
C LEU A 283 -8.20 -7.68 -14.40
N THR A 284 -7.16 -8.26 -14.99
CA THR A 284 -7.04 -9.72 -15.16
C THR A 284 -5.97 -10.21 -14.21
N HIS A 285 -6.38 -10.97 -13.19
CA HIS A 285 -5.49 -11.45 -12.13
C HIS A 285 -5.94 -12.83 -11.67
N GLY A 286 -5.00 -13.69 -11.29
CA GLY A 286 -5.32 -15.08 -10.90
C GLY A 286 -5.83 -15.95 -12.04
N GLY A 287 -5.74 -15.48 -13.29
CA GLY A 287 -6.24 -16.16 -14.48
C GLY A 287 -7.67 -15.77 -14.90
N GLU A 288 -8.35 -14.91 -14.15
CA GLU A 288 -9.72 -14.45 -14.42
C GLU A 288 -9.79 -12.91 -14.49
N ALA A 289 -10.84 -12.39 -15.14
CA ALA A 289 -11.13 -10.96 -15.14
C ALA A 289 -11.96 -10.61 -13.90
N TRP A 290 -11.58 -9.55 -13.18
CA TRP A 290 -12.31 -9.05 -12.02
C TRP A 290 -13.41 -8.08 -12.49
N ASN A 291 -14.55 -8.65 -12.89
CA ASN A 291 -15.71 -7.97 -13.45
C ASN A 291 -17.03 -8.56 -12.91
N THR A 292 -18.17 -7.93 -13.15
CA THR A 292 -19.48 -8.34 -12.57
C THR A 292 -19.86 -9.81 -12.82
N PRO A 293 -19.60 -10.43 -13.98
CA PRO A 293 -19.86 -11.86 -14.16
C PRO A 293 -19.04 -12.80 -13.26
N HIS A 294 -17.91 -12.34 -12.72
CA HIS A 294 -17.02 -13.11 -11.88
C HIS A 294 -17.35 -12.85 -10.41
N ALA A 295 -17.86 -13.87 -9.72
CA ALA A 295 -18.21 -13.80 -8.29
C ALA A 295 -16.96 -13.91 -7.42
N VAL A 296 -16.20 -12.83 -7.30
CA VAL A 296 -14.95 -12.73 -6.55
C VAL A 296 -15.14 -13.18 -5.10
N GLY A 297 -16.22 -12.76 -4.44
CA GLY A 297 -16.55 -13.13 -3.07
C GLY A 297 -16.67 -14.65 -2.88
N ALA A 298 -17.13 -15.39 -3.89
CA ALA A 298 -17.20 -16.84 -3.85
C ALA A 298 -15.82 -17.51 -3.82
N ASP A 299 -14.84 -16.97 -4.55
CA ASP A 299 -13.46 -17.49 -4.58
C ASP A 299 -12.77 -17.35 -3.22
N PHE A 300 -13.08 -16.27 -2.50
CA PHE A 300 -12.59 -16.01 -1.15
C PHE A 300 -13.48 -16.59 -0.05
N ARG A 301 -14.66 -17.09 -0.41
CA ARG A 301 -15.68 -17.65 0.50
C ARG A 301 -16.20 -16.64 1.52
N VAL A 302 -16.33 -15.39 1.09
CA VAL A 302 -16.89 -14.28 1.87
C VAL A 302 -18.38 -14.07 1.51
N GLY A 303 -19.08 -13.30 2.33
CA GLY A 303 -20.53 -13.08 2.20
C GLY A 303 -20.93 -11.92 1.29
N THR A 304 -19.96 -11.23 0.69
CA THR A 304 -20.14 -10.00 -0.09
C THR A 304 -19.18 -10.00 -1.30
N GLU A 305 -19.48 -9.18 -2.29
CA GLU A 305 -18.58 -8.89 -3.42
C GLU A 305 -17.79 -7.59 -3.20
N GLU A 306 -18.25 -6.72 -2.29
CA GLU A 306 -17.67 -5.40 -1.96
C GLU A 306 -16.21 -5.51 -1.50
N ILE A 307 -15.27 -5.10 -2.36
CA ILE A 307 -13.83 -5.04 -2.06
C ILE A 307 -13.49 -3.71 -1.39
N ASN A 308 -12.88 -3.78 -0.21
CA ASN A 308 -12.59 -2.62 0.64
C ASN A 308 -11.09 -2.28 0.74
N ALA A 309 -10.21 -3.09 0.14
CA ALA A 309 -8.79 -2.79 0.05
C ALA A 309 -8.10 -3.58 -1.05
N LEU A 310 -7.02 -3.01 -1.61
CA LEU A 310 -6.21 -3.59 -2.68
C LEU A 310 -4.74 -3.30 -2.40
N GLU A 311 -3.87 -4.31 -2.50
CA GLU A 311 -2.43 -4.14 -2.30
C GLU A 311 -1.65 -5.35 -2.84
N ALA A 312 -0.39 -5.21 -3.19
CA ALA A 312 0.49 -6.33 -3.54
C ALA A 312 1.22 -6.90 -2.31
N VAL A 313 1.56 -8.20 -2.35
CA VAL A 313 2.49 -8.75 -1.36
C VAL A 313 3.59 -9.60 -1.98
N VAL A 314 4.84 -9.25 -1.69
CA VAL A 314 6.04 -10.01 -2.07
C VAL A 314 6.98 -10.19 -0.87
N PRO A 315 7.89 -11.17 -0.86
CA PRO A 315 8.91 -11.24 0.19
C PRO A 315 9.86 -10.04 0.16
N GLU A 316 10.23 -9.48 1.33
CA GLU A 316 11.18 -8.37 1.37
C GLU A 316 12.53 -8.71 0.67
N PRO A 317 12.98 -7.89 -0.28
CA PRO A 317 14.22 -8.12 -1.03
C PRO A 317 15.48 -8.18 -0.14
N GLY A 318 15.48 -7.43 0.96
CA GLY A 318 16.59 -7.38 1.92
C GLY A 318 16.92 -8.75 2.51
N THR A 319 15.89 -9.58 2.76
CA THR A 319 16.06 -10.94 3.28
C THR A 319 16.88 -11.80 2.31
N LEU A 320 16.63 -11.68 1.01
CA LEU A 320 17.34 -12.47 -0.01
C LEU A 320 18.79 -12.00 -0.20
N LEU A 321 19.03 -10.69 -0.15
CA LEU A 321 20.37 -10.12 -0.26
C LEU A 321 21.24 -10.48 0.95
N LEU A 322 20.68 -10.41 2.16
CA LEU A 322 21.35 -10.87 3.38
C LEU A 322 21.65 -12.38 3.34
N LEU A 323 20.69 -13.18 2.87
CA LEU A 323 20.87 -14.63 2.77
C LEU A 323 21.94 -14.99 1.72
N GLY A 324 21.93 -14.32 0.56
CA GLY A 324 22.93 -14.50 -0.49
C GLY A 324 24.33 -14.08 -0.03
N SER A 325 24.47 -12.89 0.57
CA SER A 325 25.76 -12.41 1.08
C SER A 325 26.29 -13.23 2.27
N GLY A 326 25.39 -13.71 3.14
CA GLY A 326 25.72 -14.64 4.23
C GLY A 326 26.24 -15.98 3.70
N LEU A 327 25.57 -16.57 2.69
CA LEU A 327 25.99 -17.83 2.07
C LEU A 327 27.37 -17.70 1.41
N LEU A 328 27.61 -16.62 0.67
CA LEU A 328 28.92 -16.34 0.05
C LEU A 328 30.02 -16.18 1.10
N SER A 329 29.73 -15.55 2.23
CA SER A 329 30.66 -15.39 3.35
C SER A 329 31.02 -16.74 3.98
N LEU A 330 30.05 -17.64 4.15
CA LEU A 330 30.28 -19.01 4.66
C LEU A 330 31.12 -19.85 3.69
N ILE A 331 30.87 -19.77 2.39
CA ILE A 331 31.68 -20.44 1.36
C ILE A 331 33.12 -19.92 1.40
N GLY A 332 33.30 -18.60 1.50
CA GLY A 332 34.62 -17.98 1.65
C GLY A 332 35.36 -18.46 2.90
N TYR A 333 34.67 -18.60 4.03
CA TYR A 333 35.23 -19.13 5.27
C TYR A 333 35.61 -20.60 5.17
N ALA A 334 34.73 -21.45 4.62
CA ALA A 334 35.00 -22.87 4.43
C ALA A 334 36.23 -23.10 3.54
N ARG A 335 36.35 -22.38 2.42
CA ARG A 335 37.52 -22.47 1.54
C ARG A 335 38.83 -22.14 2.25
N LYS A 336 38.87 -21.14 3.12
CA LYS A 336 40.07 -20.81 3.90
C LYS A 336 40.48 -21.93 4.88
N ARG A 337 39.53 -22.72 5.38
CA ARG A 337 39.80 -23.77 6.38
C ARG A 337 40.39 -25.06 5.78
N PHE A 338 40.17 -25.31 4.49
CA PHE A 338 40.61 -26.54 3.80
C PHE A 338 41.88 -26.37 2.95
N VAL A 339 42.54 -25.20 2.97
CA VAL A 339 43.84 -24.96 2.30
C VAL A 339 44.99 -25.10 3.31
N VAL A 340 44.93 -26.11 4.19
CA VAL A 340 46.03 -26.51 5.08
C VAL A 340 46.63 -27.82 4.58
#